data_AF-A0AAE0H739-F1
#
_entry.id   AF-A0AAE0H739-F1
#
_cell.length_a   1.000
_cell.length_b   1.000
_cell.length_c   1.000
_cell.angle_alpha   90.00
_cell.angle_beta   90.00
_cell.angle_gamma   90.00
#
_symmetry.space_group_name_H-M   'P 1'
#
loop_
_entity.id
_entity.type
_entity.pdbx_description
1 polymer ?
#
loop_
_entity_poly.entity_id
_entity_poly.type
_entity_poly.pdbx_seq_one_letter_code
_entity_poly.pdbx_strand_id
1 'polypeptide(L)'
;MTKTASDIQGGIHPVCLLESTVASKCTARVDAQFFDNILLKANLKQGGVNHKMWFPTSQIFSSWGAMALGLDVTNSPPGLGRGNVSPSIISMRPSRSRSGKNKKDVTEPHSFRTLLQPHLDRYAKGLNNKDPSVLIIYRDGVAEGQYNHVVRSEYQGIRDVCTAKYGSRNQALPKIAVIVLGKRHHTRFYPSRSDASQADRNGNTLPGTVVDRSITSPFL
;
A
#
# COMPACT_ATOMS: atom_id res chain seq x y z
N MET A 1 -21.99 -0.46 11.44
CA MET A 1 -22.03 0.14 12.80
C MET A 1 -20.80 -0.24 13.64
N THR A 2 -20.45 -1.53 13.81
CA THR A 2 -19.34 -1.96 14.69
C THR A 2 -17.97 -1.34 14.36
N LYS A 3 -17.59 -1.24 13.08
CA LYS A 3 -16.28 -0.65 12.70
C LYS A 3 -16.16 0.82 13.07
N THR A 4 -17.16 1.64 12.77
CA THR A 4 -17.17 3.06 13.12
C THR A 4 -17.09 3.25 14.63
N ALA A 5 -17.92 2.53 15.40
CA ALA A 5 -17.95 2.63 16.85
C ALA A 5 -16.61 2.22 17.48
N SER A 6 -16.00 1.11 17.03
CA SER A 6 -14.73 0.68 17.59
C SER A 6 -13.53 1.48 17.09
N ASP A 7 -13.35 1.62 15.76
CA ASP A 7 -12.13 2.21 15.18
C ASP A 7 -12.07 3.73 15.35
N ILE A 8 -13.21 4.44 15.25
CA ILE A 8 -13.25 5.92 15.26
C ILE A 8 -13.66 6.46 16.63
N GLN A 9 -14.71 5.92 17.23
CA GLN A 9 -15.24 6.45 18.50
C GLN A 9 -14.51 5.88 19.71
N GLY A 10 -14.22 4.57 19.71
CA GLY A 10 -13.63 3.87 20.86
C GLY A 10 -12.11 3.72 20.82
N GLY A 11 -11.46 3.92 19.66
CA GLY A 11 -10.02 3.66 19.51
C GLY A 11 -9.62 2.19 19.73
N ILE A 12 -10.57 1.26 19.64
CA ILE A 12 -10.37 -0.18 19.83
C ILE A 12 -10.08 -0.82 18.46
N HIS A 13 -9.21 -1.82 18.40
CA HIS A 13 -8.88 -2.53 17.17
C HIS A 13 -9.65 -3.87 17.01
N PRO A 14 -10.92 -3.90 16.56
CA PRO A 14 -11.73 -5.11 16.52
C PRO A 14 -11.33 -6.03 15.38
N VAL A 15 -11.29 -7.33 15.64
CA VAL A 15 -11.33 -8.38 14.60
C VAL A 15 -12.77 -8.89 14.52
N CYS A 16 -13.39 -8.79 13.34
CA CYS A 16 -14.76 -9.22 13.13
C CYS A 16 -14.74 -10.60 12.47
N LEU A 17 -15.51 -11.53 13.02
CA LEU A 17 -15.70 -12.88 12.51
C LEU A 17 -17.17 -13.08 12.20
N LEU A 18 -17.47 -13.80 11.12
CA LEU A 18 -18.83 -14.18 10.80
C LEU A 18 -19.18 -15.44 11.59
N GLU A 19 -20.25 -15.40 12.36
CA GLU A 19 -20.68 -16.50 13.22
C GLU A 19 -20.85 -17.81 12.45
N SER A 20 -21.54 -17.77 11.30
CA SER A 20 -21.73 -18.95 10.46
C SER A 20 -20.42 -19.55 9.96
N THR A 21 -19.43 -18.70 9.62
CA THR A 21 -18.09 -19.16 9.26
C THR A 21 -17.42 -19.82 10.47
N VAL A 22 -17.45 -19.21 11.65
CA VAL A 22 -16.84 -19.81 12.85
C VAL A 22 -17.47 -21.14 13.19
N ALA A 23 -18.81 -21.23 13.19
CA ALA A 23 -19.54 -22.47 13.44
C ALA A 23 -19.13 -23.59 12.45
N SER A 24 -19.01 -23.26 11.15
CA SER A 24 -18.57 -24.23 10.14
C SER A 24 -17.12 -24.70 10.31
N LYS A 25 -16.29 -23.93 11.03
CA LYS A 25 -14.86 -24.17 11.25
C LYS A 25 -14.53 -24.76 12.62
N CYS A 26 -15.52 -24.85 13.50
CA CYS A 26 -15.46 -25.44 14.83
C CYS A 26 -16.44 -26.62 14.94
N THR A 27 -16.24 -27.64 14.10
CA THR A 27 -17.01 -28.90 14.15
C THR A 27 -16.26 -29.92 15.03
N ALA A 28 -16.35 -31.22 14.74
CA ALA A 28 -15.64 -32.26 15.49
C ALA A 28 -14.10 -32.10 15.45
N ARG A 29 -13.56 -31.43 14.44
CA ARG A 29 -12.16 -30.98 14.37
C ARG A 29 -12.11 -29.49 14.07
N VAL A 30 -11.30 -28.78 14.84
CA VAL A 30 -11.08 -27.34 14.66
C VAL A 30 -10.15 -27.11 13.47
N ASP A 31 -10.55 -26.22 12.56
CA ASP A 31 -9.71 -25.78 11.44
C ASP A 31 -8.63 -24.80 11.95
N ALA A 32 -7.48 -25.33 12.35
CA ALA A 32 -6.36 -24.53 12.86
C ALA A 32 -5.90 -23.46 11.85
N GLN A 33 -5.89 -23.77 10.55
CA GLN A 33 -5.48 -22.85 9.49
C GLN A 33 -6.38 -21.61 9.40
N PHE A 34 -7.69 -21.79 9.64
CA PHE A 34 -8.63 -20.67 9.74
C PHE A 34 -8.28 -19.72 10.89
N PHE A 35 -7.98 -20.27 12.07
CA PHE A 35 -7.64 -19.48 13.24
C PHE A 35 -6.26 -18.82 13.13
N ASP A 36 -5.27 -19.49 12.53
CA ASP A 36 -3.97 -18.88 12.24
C ASP A 36 -4.12 -17.63 11.36
N ASN A 37 -4.99 -17.71 10.34
CA ASN A 37 -5.29 -16.58 9.46
C ASN A 37 -6.01 -15.40 10.18
N ILE A 38 -6.68 -15.68 11.29
CA ILE A 38 -7.27 -14.66 12.18
C ILE A 38 -6.17 -14.05 13.05
N LEU A 39 -5.33 -14.89 13.66
CA LEU A 39 -4.21 -14.48 14.51
C LEU A 39 -3.22 -13.59 13.76
N LEU A 40 -2.94 -13.89 12.48
CA LEU A 40 -2.13 -13.02 11.62
C LEU A 40 -2.68 -11.58 11.56
N LYS A 41 -4.01 -11.39 11.56
CA LYS A 41 -4.64 -10.06 11.55
C LYS A 41 -4.64 -9.43 12.94
N ALA A 42 -4.93 -10.23 13.97
CA ALA A 42 -4.95 -9.77 15.35
C ALA A 42 -3.57 -9.28 15.81
N ASN A 43 -2.52 -10.06 15.53
CA ASN A 43 -1.14 -9.71 15.90
C ASN A 43 -0.71 -8.36 15.29
N LEU A 44 -0.99 -8.14 13.99
CA LEU A 44 -0.69 -6.87 13.32
C LEU A 44 -1.46 -5.68 13.91
N LYS A 45 -2.70 -5.89 14.37
CA LYS A 45 -3.50 -4.85 15.02
C LYS A 45 -2.96 -4.46 16.38
N GLN A 46 -2.38 -5.41 17.11
CA GLN A 46 -1.67 -5.15 18.36
C GLN A 46 -0.24 -4.61 18.15
N GLY A 47 0.15 -4.38 16.89
CA GLY A 47 1.48 -3.86 16.54
C GLY A 47 2.59 -4.91 16.56
N GLY A 48 2.25 -6.20 16.60
CA GLY A 48 3.18 -7.30 16.43
C GLY A 48 3.64 -7.46 14.98
N VAL A 49 4.63 -8.33 14.79
CA VAL A 49 5.24 -8.63 13.48
C VAL A 49 5.09 -10.13 13.22
N ASN A 50 4.43 -10.50 12.11
CA ASN A 50 4.23 -11.90 11.74
C ASN A 50 5.46 -12.53 11.09
N HIS A 51 6.04 -11.84 10.11
CA HIS A 51 7.18 -12.30 9.33
C HIS A 51 8.11 -11.14 9.00
N LYS A 52 9.39 -11.45 8.78
CA LYS A 52 10.42 -10.53 8.29
C LYS A 52 11.09 -11.18 7.09
N MET A 53 11.38 -10.38 6.07
CA MET A 53 12.13 -10.84 4.90
C MET A 53 13.63 -10.78 5.20
N TRP A 54 14.32 -11.89 4.98
CA TRP A 54 15.78 -11.93 4.91
C TRP A 54 16.18 -12.01 3.44
N PHE A 55 16.60 -10.88 2.86
CA PHE A 55 17.06 -10.79 1.48
C PHE A 55 18.11 -9.67 1.39
N PRO A 56 19.11 -9.71 0.49
CA PRO A 56 20.03 -8.59 0.28
C PRO A 56 19.30 -7.26 0.01
N THR A 57 18.14 -7.32 -0.64
CA THR A 57 17.25 -6.17 -0.89
C THR A 57 16.63 -5.57 0.38
N SER A 58 16.56 -6.31 1.50
CA SER A 58 16.12 -5.73 2.77
C SER A 58 17.13 -4.71 3.31
N GLN A 59 18.40 -4.83 2.89
CA GLN A 59 19.42 -3.84 3.21
C GLN A 59 19.13 -2.50 2.56
N ILE A 60 18.52 -2.45 1.37
CA ILE A 60 18.16 -1.19 0.68
C ILE A 60 17.39 -0.25 1.61
N PHE A 61 16.44 -0.78 2.39
CA PHE A 61 15.65 0.03 3.31
C PHE A 61 16.48 0.58 4.47
N SER A 62 17.43 -0.19 4.98
CA SER A 62 18.33 0.27 6.05
C SER A 62 19.49 1.13 5.55
N SER A 63 20.10 0.77 4.42
CA SER A 63 21.30 1.40 3.87
C SER A 63 20.98 2.73 3.21
N TRP A 64 19.84 2.83 2.52
CA TRP A 64 19.41 4.08 1.89
C TRP A 64 18.51 4.92 2.80
N GLY A 65 18.20 4.45 4.01
CA GLY A 65 17.21 5.08 4.89
C GLY A 65 15.86 5.24 4.19
N ALA A 66 15.44 4.19 3.46
CA ALA A 66 14.28 4.26 2.59
C ALA A 66 12.97 3.93 3.31
N MET A 67 11.94 4.68 2.97
CA MET A 67 10.56 4.45 3.40
C MET A 67 9.71 4.11 2.18
N ALA A 68 9.08 2.94 2.18
CA ALA A 68 8.09 2.60 1.16
C ALA A 68 6.69 2.97 1.62
N LEU A 69 5.88 3.49 0.69
CA LEU A 69 4.52 3.97 0.89
C LEU A 69 3.63 3.36 -0.19
N GLY A 70 2.50 2.76 0.17
CA GLY A 70 1.42 2.46 -0.77
C GLY A 70 0.46 3.63 -0.82
N LEU A 71 0.10 4.07 -2.03
CA LEU A 71 -0.85 5.13 -2.33
C LEU A 71 -1.95 4.56 -3.22
N ASP A 72 -3.18 4.53 -2.73
CA ASP A 72 -4.35 4.03 -3.48
C ASP A 72 -5.45 5.07 -3.47
N VAL A 73 -6.11 5.24 -4.61
CA VAL A 73 -7.24 6.15 -4.82
C VAL A 73 -8.48 5.32 -5.15
N THR A 74 -9.44 5.32 -4.24
CA THR A 74 -10.75 4.70 -4.49
C THR A 74 -11.72 5.74 -5.00
N ASN A 75 -12.23 5.56 -6.21
CA ASN A 75 -13.30 6.38 -6.78
C ASN A 75 -14.69 5.84 -6.39
N SER A 76 -15.70 6.71 -6.42
CA SER A 76 -17.10 6.30 -6.30
C SER A 76 -17.47 5.25 -7.36
N PRO A 77 -18.31 4.24 -7.04
CA PRO A 77 -18.83 3.30 -8.01
C PRO A 77 -19.49 4.01 -9.21
N PRO A 78 -19.32 3.51 -10.45
CA PRO A 78 -20.04 4.05 -11.60
C PRO A 78 -21.55 3.87 -11.40
N GLY A 79 -22.34 4.93 -11.60
CA GLY A 79 -23.82 4.88 -11.52
C GLY A 79 -24.46 5.67 -10.37
N LEU A 80 -23.67 6.24 -9.46
CA LEU A 80 -24.17 7.27 -8.54
C LEU A 80 -24.36 8.57 -9.33
N GLY A 81 -25.60 9.05 -9.43
CA GLY A 81 -25.96 10.24 -10.22
C GLY A 81 -25.10 11.46 -9.92
N ARG A 82 -25.01 12.39 -10.89
CA ARG A 82 -24.13 13.59 -10.91
C ARG A 82 -24.17 14.50 -9.66
N GLY A 83 -25.12 14.30 -8.73
CA GLY A 83 -25.23 15.04 -7.47
C GLY A 83 -24.64 14.35 -6.22
N ASN A 84 -24.17 13.11 -6.32
CA ASN A 84 -23.65 12.32 -5.18
C ASN A 84 -22.24 11.79 -5.47
N VAL A 85 -21.36 12.67 -5.94
CA VAL A 85 -19.94 12.35 -6.14
C VAL A 85 -19.30 12.24 -4.76
N SER A 86 -19.17 11.01 -4.23
CA SER A 86 -18.31 10.84 -3.05
C SER A 86 -16.88 11.10 -3.49
N PRO A 87 -16.14 11.97 -2.79
CA PRO A 87 -14.77 12.32 -3.15
C PRO A 87 -13.90 11.07 -3.20
N SER A 88 -12.91 11.08 -4.10
CA SER A 88 -11.97 9.97 -4.17
C SER A 88 -11.18 9.90 -2.87
N ILE A 89 -11.08 8.73 -2.25
CA ILE A 89 -10.36 8.56 -0.99
C ILE A 89 -8.93 8.15 -1.30
N ILE A 90 -7.96 8.98 -0.90
CA ILE A 90 -6.56 8.56 -0.83
C ILE A 90 -6.33 7.81 0.47
N SER A 91 -5.72 6.64 0.36
CA SER A 91 -5.09 5.97 1.50
C SER A 91 -3.59 5.86 1.31
N MET A 92 -2.84 6.21 2.35
CA MET A 92 -1.39 6.04 2.39
C MET A 92 -0.99 5.04 3.49
N ARG A 93 -0.08 4.12 3.15
CA ARG A 93 0.42 3.11 4.09
C ARG A 93 1.93 2.92 3.99
N PRO A 94 2.69 3.17 5.05
CA PRO A 94 4.13 2.90 5.07
C PRO A 94 4.50 1.44 5.36
N SER A 95 5.66 1.00 4.87
CA SER A 95 6.20 -0.35 5.06
C SER A 95 6.66 -0.65 6.49
N ARG A 96 7.08 0.38 7.25
CA ARG A 96 7.73 0.24 8.56
C ARG A 96 6.97 0.89 9.72
N SER A 97 5.64 1.00 9.62
CA SER A 97 4.81 1.61 10.67
C SER A 97 3.96 0.59 11.40
N ARG A 98 4.00 0.65 12.73
CA ARG A 98 2.93 0.12 13.60
C ARG A 98 1.63 0.84 13.23
N SER A 99 0.68 0.07 12.69
CA SER A 99 -0.74 0.41 12.51
C SER A 99 -1.04 1.90 12.27
N GLY A 100 -0.96 2.36 11.03
CA GLY A 100 -1.48 3.66 10.64
C GLY A 100 -1.96 3.63 9.21
N LYS A 101 -3.28 3.58 9.02
CA LYS A 101 -3.90 3.96 7.75
C LYS A 101 -4.48 5.36 7.95
N ASN A 102 -4.02 6.34 7.18
CA ASN A 102 -4.72 7.61 7.05
C ASN A 102 -5.53 7.54 5.76
N LYS A 103 -6.86 7.75 5.87
CA LYS A 103 -7.78 7.85 4.73
C LYS A 103 -8.35 9.25 4.72
N LYS A 104 -8.30 9.94 3.57
CA LYS A 104 -8.96 11.24 3.40
C LYS A 104 -9.47 11.43 1.98
N ASP A 105 -10.54 12.21 1.91
CA ASP A 105 -11.15 12.70 0.70
C ASP A 105 -10.18 13.65 -0.04
N VAL A 106 -10.07 13.50 -1.35
CA VAL A 106 -9.22 14.33 -2.20
C VAL A 106 -10.06 15.42 -2.83
N THR A 107 -9.80 16.66 -2.42
CA THR A 107 -10.30 17.83 -3.14
C THR A 107 -9.23 18.92 -3.31
N GLU A 108 -8.11 18.90 -2.57
CA GLU A 108 -7.18 20.04 -2.44
C GLU A 108 -5.71 19.63 -2.16
N PRO A 109 -4.70 20.46 -2.48
CA PRO A 109 -3.27 20.25 -2.14
C PRO A 109 -2.99 19.97 -0.64
N HIS A 110 -3.88 20.46 0.24
CA HIS A 110 -3.87 20.19 1.68
C HIS A 110 -4.04 18.70 2.03
N SER A 111 -4.57 17.88 1.11
CA SER A 111 -4.75 16.44 1.33
C SER A 111 -3.41 15.72 1.53
N PHE A 112 -2.41 15.95 0.67
CA PHE A 112 -1.12 15.24 0.78
C PHE A 112 -0.34 15.61 2.05
N ARG A 113 -0.38 16.88 2.49
CA ARG A 113 0.22 17.27 3.77
C ARG A 113 -0.36 16.46 4.91
N THR A 114 -1.68 16.37 4.99
CA THR A 114 -2.33 15.65 6.08
C THR A 114 -2.23 14.12 5.97
N LEU A 115 -1.93 13.59 4.79
CA LEU A 115 -1.72 12.16 4.56
C LEU A 115 -0.28 11.75 4.84
N LEU A 116 0.70 12.44 4.26
CA LEU A 116 2.12 12.08 4.28
C LEU A 116 2.83 12.54 5.56
N GLN A 117 2.55 13.75 6.06
CA GLN A 117 3.24 14.31 7.23
C GLN A 117 3.20 13.38 8.46
N PRO A 118 2.04 12.81 8.86
CA PRO A 118 1.99 11.93 10.03
C PRO A 118 2.80 10.64 9.86
N HIS A 119 2.95 10.16 8.62
CA HIS A 119 3.76 8.99 8.32
C HIS A 119 5.25 9.31 8.45
N LEU A 120 5.70 10.45 7.91
CA LEU A 120 7.09 10.91 8.06
C LEU A 120 7.45 11.13 9.53
N ASP A 121 6.58 11.77 10.30
CA ASP A 121 6.80 12.01 11.73
C ASP A 121 6.90 10.71 12.53
N ARG A 122 6.04 9.74 12.22
CA ARG A 122 6.08 8.42 12.86
C ARG A 122 7.33 7.62 12.49
N TYR A 123 7.76 7.70 11.24
CA TYR A 123 9.01 7.09 10.79
C TYR A 123 10.20 7.67 11.55
N ALA A 124 10.30 9.01 11.62
CA ALA A 124 11.37 9.69 12.33
C ALA A 124 11.39 9.32 13.81
N LYS A 125 10.23 9.32 14.48
CA LYS A 125 10.12 8.89 15.89
C LYS A 125 10.64 7.47 16.12
N GLY A 126 10.45 6.56 15.16
CA GLY A 126 10.94 5.18 15.24
C GLY A 126 12.44 5.01 14.94
N LEU A 127 13.11 6.05 14.44
CA LEU A 127 14.51 6.00 13.98
C LEU A 127 15.33 7.17 14.55
N ASN A 128 15.19 7.45 15.85
CA ASN A 128 15.94 8.49 16.56
C ASN A 128 15.83 9.88 15.91
N ASN A 129 14.60 10.27 15.54
CA ASN A 129 14.26 11.52 14.86
C ASN A 129 14.93 11.73 13.49
N LYS A 130 15.37 10.65 12.83
CA LYS A 130 15.90 10.70 11.47
C LYS A 130 14.77 10.54 10.44
N ASP A 131 14.60 11.57 9.62
CA ASP A 131 13.69 11.54 8.48
C ASP A 131 14.23 10.62 7.36
N PRO A 132 13.38 10.00 6.53
CA PRO A 132 13.83 9.09 5.48
C PRO A 132 14.60 9.83 4.39
N SER A 133 15.69 9.24 3.88
CA SER A 133 16.46 9.82 2.77
C SER A 133 15.92 9.43 1.39
N VAL A 134 15.11 8.38 1.34
CA VAL A 134 14.46 7.90 0.11
C VAL A 134 12.99 7.58 0.38
N LEU A 135 12.11 8.05 -0.49
CA LEU A 135 10.69 7.70 -0.51
C LEU A 135 10.38 6.87 -1.76
N ILE A 136 9.87 5.65 -1.55
CA ILE A 136 9.41 4.75 -2.62
C ILE A 136 7.90 4.66 -2.53
N ILE A 137 7.19 5.22 -3.51
CA ILE A 137 5.73 5.36 -3.49
C ILE A 137 5.13 4.45 -4.54
N TYR A 138 4.43 3.41 -4.10
CA TYR A 138 3.66 2.51 -4.96
C TYR A 138 2.25 3.07 -5.16
N ARG A 139 1.96 3.58 -6.36
CA ARG A 139 0.68 4.20 -6.71
C ARG A 139 -0.22 3.22 -7.47
N ASP A 140 -1.29 2.76 -6.83
CA ASP A 140 -2.29 1.85 -7.41
C ASP A 140 -3.57 2.58 -7.80
N GLY A 141 -4.26 2.17 -8.86
CA GLY A 141 -5.54 2.74 -9.29
C GLY A 141 -5.42 3.93 -10.25
N VAL A 142 -4.48 3.85 -11.20
CA VAL A 142 -4.26 4.87 -12.25
C VAL A 142 -4.32 4.20 -13.62
N ALA A 143 -5.11 4.77 -14.53
CA ALA A 143 -5.08 4.37 -15.94
C ALA A 143 -3.93 5.05 -16.69
N GLU A 144 -3.44 4.46 -17.79
CA GLU A 144 -2.30 5.00 -18.56
C GLU A 144 -2.47 6.49 -18.95
N GLY A 145 -3.68 6.88 -19.38
CA GLY A 145 -3.98 8.28 -19.73
C GLY A 145 -3.89 9.28 -18.57
N GLN A 146 -3.74 8.81 -17.33
CA GLN A 146 -3.65 9.65 -16.13
C GLN A 146 -2.23 9.75 -15.57
N TYR A 147 -1.22 9.17 -16.21
CA TYR A 147 0.17 9.23 -15.73
C TYR A 147 0.68 10.68 -15.62
N ASN A 148 0.32 11.53 -16.58
CA ASN A 148 0.64 12.96 -16.53
C ASN A 148 0.04 13.67 -15.31
N HIS A 149 -1.15 13.26 -14.86
CA HIS A 149 -1.76 13.81 -13.65
C HIS A 149 -0.99 13.38 -12.39
N VAL A 150 -0.55 12.13 -12.31
CA VAL A 150 0.30 11.65 -11.20
C VAL A 150 1.60 12.45 -11.13
N VAL A 151 2.28 12.67 -12.26
CA VAL A 151 3.53 13.43 -12.29
C VAL A 151 3.34 14.91 -11.98
N ARG A 152 2.33 15.57 -12.57
CA ARG A 152 2.16 17.02 -12.43
C ARG A 152 1.47 17.44 -11.13
N SER A 153 0.60 16.60 -10.58
CA SER A 153 -0.21 16.95 -9.42
C SER A 153 0.21 16.17 -8.17
N GLU A 154 0.13 14.84 -8.21
CA GLU A 154 0.38 14.03 -7.00
C GLU A 154 1.84 14.11 -6.55
N TYR A 155 2.78 13.93 -7.48
CA TYR A 155 4.21 14.04 -7.19
C TYR A 155 4.57 15.44 -6.69
N GLN A 156 4.01 16.49 -7.29
CA GLN A 156 4.26 17.86 -6.83
C GLN A 156 3.76 18.05 -5.39
N GLY A 157 2.54 17.61 -5.08
CA GLY A 157 2.01 17.67 -3.71
C GLY A 157 2.86 16.90 -2.69
N ILE A 158 3.37 15.72 -3.06
CA ILE A 158 4.32 14.96 -2.22
C ILE A 158 5.63 15.74 -2.02
N ARG A 159 6.16 16.33 -3.10
CA ARG A 159 7.39 17.12 -3.07
C ARG A 159 7.24 18.36 -2.19
N ASP A 160 6.12 19.06 -2.25
CA ASP A 160 5.85 20.26 -1.45
C ASP A 160 5.84 19.95 0.05
N VAL A 161 5.24 18.82 0.45
CA VAL A 161 5.28 18.35 1.85
C VAL A 161 6.70 18.07 2.31
N CYS A 162 7.52 17.44 1.46
CA CYS A 162 8.93 17.22 1.76
C CYS A 162 9.70 18.55 1.83
N THR A 163 9.47 19.48 0.92
CA THR A 163 10.12 20.80 0.94
C THR A 163 9.82 21.54 2.24
N ALA A 164 8.57 21.56 2.68
CA ALA A 164 8.18 22.22 3.93
C ALA A 164 8.86 21.56 5.15
N LYS A 165 8.82 20.23 5.25
CA LYS A 165 9.33 19.51 6.42
C LYS A 165 10.86 19.49 6.49
N TYR A 166 11.54 19.23 5.38
CA TYR A 166 13.01 19.11 5.34
C TYR A 166 13.68 20.49 5.26
N GLY A 167 13.08 21.43 4.51
CA GLY A 167 13.55 22.80 4.41
C GLY A 167 13.54 23.54 5.76
N SER A 168 12.50 23.34 6.58
CA SER A 168 12.45 23.91 7.94
C SER A 168 13.56 23.40 8.87
N ARG A 169 14.22 22.29 8.52
CA ARG A 169 15.35 21.69 9.25
C ARG A 169 16.69 21.86 8.53
N ASN A 170 16.72 22.62 7.45
CA ASN A 170 17.88 22.77 6.56
C ASN A 170 18.48 21.41 6.11
N GLN A 171 17.61 20.42 5.88
CA GLN A 171 17.98 19.09 5.43
C GLN A 171 17.81 18.96 3.92
N ALA A 172 18.64 18.12 3.30
CA ALA A 172 18.46 17.75 1.90
C ALA A 172 17.10 17.06 1.68
N LEU A 173 16.45 17.37 0.55
CA LEU A 173 15.21 16.70 0.18
C LEU A 173 15.45 15.19 -0.05
N PRO A 174 14.49 14.34 0.30
CA PRO A 174 14.61 12.92 0.03
C PRO A 174 14.56 12.66 -1.49
N LYS A 175 15.22 11.60 -1.94
CA LYS A 175 15.00 11.08 -3.30
C LYS A 175 13.62 10.45 -3.35
N ILE A 176 12.80 10.80 -4.35
CA ILE A 176 11.42 10.32 -4.46
C ILE A 176 11.29 9.49 -5.73
N ALA A 177 10.84 8.24 -5.58
CA ALA A 177 10.48 7.36 -6.67
C ALA A 177 8.98 7.04 -6.59
N VAL A 178 8.24 7.33 -7.66
CA VAL A 178 6.82 6.96 -7.77
C VAL A 178 6.69 5.81 -8.78
N ILE A 179 6.18 4.67 -8.32
CA ILE A 179 6.02 3.44 -9.08
C ILE A 179 4.52 3.21 -9.28
N VAL A 180 4.03 3.39 -10.50
CA VAL A 180 2.62 3.16 -10.82
C VAL A 180 2.36 1.67 -11.00
N LEU A 181 1.32 1.16 -10.34
CA LEU A 181 0.93 -0.25 -10.35
C LEU A 181 -0.31 -0.45 -11.23
N GLY A 182 -0.12 -1.04 -12.42
CA GLY A 182 -1.21 -1.50 -13.26
C GLY A 182 -1.59 -2.96 -12.93
N LYS A 183 -2.56 -3.20 -12.05
CA LYS A 183 -2.97 -4.58 -11.67
C LYS A 183 -4.11 -5.16 -12.50
N ARG A 184 -4.93 -4.32 -13.12
CA ARG A 184 -6.11 -4.72 -13.90
C ARG A 184 -5.91 -4.34 -15.36
N HIS A 185 -5.09 -5.12 -16.07
CA HIS A 185 -4.79 -4.94 -17.49
C HIS A 185 -5.23 -6.15 -18.32
N HIS A 186 -5.21 -6.00 -19.65
CA HIS A 186 -5.57 -7.06 -20.60
C HIS A 186 -4.40 -7.97 -20.99
N THR A 187 -3.16 -7.63 -20.63
CA THR A 187 -1.99 -8.50 -20.87
C THR A 187 -2.09 -9.80 -20.07
N ARG A 188 -1.74 -10.93 -20.69
CA ARG A 188 -1.70 -12.27 -20.07
C ARG A 188 -0.40 -12.96 -20.46
N PHE A 189 0.17 -13.71 -19.53
CA PHE A 189 1.38 -14.50 -19.75
C PHE A 189 1.06 -15.98 -19.62
N TYR A 190 1.70 -16.77 -20.46
CA TYR A 190 1.55 -18.22 -20.50
C TYR A 190 2.94 -18.85 -20.42
N PRO A 191 3.10 -19.95 -19.65
CA PRO A 191 4.32 -20.75 -19.71
C PRO A 191 4.61 -21.20 -21.14
N SER A 192 5.89 -21.36 -21.48
CA SER A 192 6.25 -21.90 -22.80
C SER A 192 5.73 -23.32 -22.93
N ARG A 193 5.12 -23.65 -24.08
CA ARG A 193 4.66 -25.03 -24.37
C ARG A 193 5.80 -26.05 -24.37
N SER A 194 7.02 -25.58 -24.63
CA SER A 194 8.23 -26.42 -24.64
C SER A 194 8.79 -26.71 -23.25
N ASP A 195 8.29 -26.06 -22.20
CA ASP A 195 8.80 -26.23 -20.83
C ASP A 195 7.66 -26.24 -19.80
N ALA A 196 7.16 -27.44 -19.54
CA ALA A 196 6.12 -27.68 -18.54
C ALA A 196 6.56 -27.35 -17.10
N SER A 197 7.87 -27.22 -16.83
CA SER A 197 8.39 -26.88 -15.49
C SER A 197 8.11 -25.42 -15.10
N GLN A 198 7.77 -24.56 -16.07
CA GLN A 198 7.47 -23.14 -15.86
C GLN A 198 5.97 -22.87 -15.57
N ALA A 199 5.18 -23.93 -15.41
CA ALA A 199 3.77 -23.84 -15.07
C ALA A 199 3.53 -24.14 -13.59
N ASP A 200 2.70 -23.33 -12.93
CA ASP A 200 2.16 -23.66 -11.62
C ASP A 200 1.08 -24.75 -11.72
N ARG A 201 0.54 -25.18 -10.56
CA ARG A 201 -0.50 -26.22 -10.49
C ARG A 201 -1.79 -25.86 -11.23
N ASN A 202 -2.00 -24.59 -11.55
CA ASN A 202 -3.17 -24.07 -12.23
C ASN A 202 -2.88 -23.71 -13.71
N GLY A 203 -1.67 -24.00 -14.21
CA GLY A 203 -1.27 -23.70 -15.59
C GLY A 203 -0.85 -22.23 -15.84
N ASN A 204 -0.64 -21.43 -14.79
CA ASN A 204 -0.10 -20.07 -14.92
C ASN A 204 1.43 -20.07 -14.88
N THR A 205 2.05 -18.96 -15.25
CA THR A 205 3.48 -18.74 -15.02
C THR A 205 3.84 -18.82 -13.53
N LEU A 206 5.03 -19.33 -13.21
CA LEU A 206 5.51 -19.38 -11.82
C LEU A 206 5.54 -17.98 -11.16
N PRO A 207 5.21 -17.88 -9.86
CA PRO A 207 5.37 -16.63 -9.11
C PRO A 207 6.82 -16.10 -9.20
N GLY A 208 6.98 -14.81 -9.45
CA GLY A 208 8.28 -14.19 -9.65
C GLY A 208 8.72 -14.07 -11.12
N THR A 209 7.89 -14.52 -12.08
CA THR A 209 8.11 -14.24 -13.50
C THR A 209 8.13 -12.73 -13.76
N VAL A 210 9.21 -12.24 -14.37
CA VAL A 210 9.39 -10.85 -14.78
C VAL A 210 9.51 -10.78 -16.30
N VAL A 211 8.76 -9.88 -16.92
CA VAL A 211 8.87 -9.57 -18.35
C VAL A 211 9.12 -8.07 -18.49
N ASP A 212 10.37 -7.73 -18.81
CA ASP A 212 10.85 -6.34 -18.93
C ASP A 212 11.26 -5.97 -20.37
N ARG A 213 11.14 -6.89 -21.32
CA ARG A 213 11.55 -6.74 -22.72
C ARG A 213 10.41 -6.99 -23.71
N SER A 214 10.57 -6.45 -24.91
CA SER A 214 9.76 -6.68 -26.13
C SER A 214 8.33 -6.14 -26.11
N ILE A 215 7.61 -6.29 -25.01
CA ILE A 215 6.19 -5.91 -24.85
C ILE A 215 5.99 -4.83 -23.79
N THR A 216 7.09 -4.18 -23.40
CA THR A 216 7.13 -3.01 -22.51
C THR A 216 7.12 -1.72 -23.33
N SER A 217 6.90 -0.57 -22.68
CA SER A 217 6.94 0.73 -23.36
C SER A 217 8.30 0.92 -24.06
N PRO A 218 8.33 1.35 -25.33
CA PRO A 218 9.59 1.60 -26.05
C PRO A 218 10.29 2.88 -25.58
N PHE A 219 9.63 3.69 -24.74
CA PHE A 219 10.13 4.96 -24.22
C PHE A 219 10.45 4.94 -22.71
N LEU A 220 10.71 3.75 -22.16
CA LEU A 220 11.34 3.62 -20.84
C LEU A 220 12.86 3.73 -20.95
#